data_AF-A0A922ZKC5-F1
#
_entry.id   AF-A0A922ZKC5-F1
#
_cell.length_a   1.000
_cell.length_b   1.000
_cell.length_c   1.000
_cell.angle_alpha   90.00
_cell.angle_beta   90.00
_cell.angle_gamma   90.00
#
_symmetry.space_group_name_H-M   'P 1'
#
loop_
_entity.id
_entity.type
_entity.pdbx_description
1 polymer ?
#
loop_
_entity_poly.entity_id
_entity_poly.type
_entity_poly.pdbx_seq_one_letter_code
_entity_poly.pdbx_strand_id
1 'polypeptide(L)'
;MSTKDFDYGREVPKEDHRSCEPGHETCVYGDIVGSIKGKANDTIDNKFDPSSSQEEVRKTLFEQRNLPEAQSLLQKIYEKVFESLRQKKWNDDVRKSYEEAIGFFRRWASTMLEIKGKFQEEAVNNLEAELKRMQGSLKQGMQEKIVETSGVDVKKAWGILRNEYPELQQLNIKSKTTSENKTLLNTGGYFEDPRGFDSQISIVVVTDNVGIEHYKKLMQKRKLSAEVAAKMLEIEPENMTPELLRLFIFLHEIGHAYDYIKNYANQKDGADLWTQRGQAETSSLPIPNINPSILRHKIDQNEIDDLPIEIQKKISEGKVDEIVYDQEEAYRKLPKENFADQFAANFIKEHY
;
A
#
# COMPACT_ATOMS: atom_id res chain seq x y z
N MET A 1 -9.73 12.52 -51.38
CA MET A 1 -9.25 11.36 -50.60
C MET A 1 -9.71 11.57 -49.16
N SER A 2 -10.99 11.28 -48.88
CA SER A 2 -11.53 10.04 -48.30
C SER A 2 -11.20 9.89 -46.82
N THR A 3 -12.12 10.38 -45.99
CA THR A 3 -12.36 9.93 -44.62
C THR A 3 -12.80 8.46 -44.65
N LYS A 4 -12.35 7.65 -43.69
CA LYS A 4 -12.87 6.30 -43.45
C LYS A 4 -13.42 6.25 -42.03
N ASP A 5 -14.72 6.01 -41.97
CA ASP A 5 -15.48 5.60 -40.80
C ASP A 5 -15.07 4.19 -40.36
N PHE A 6 -15.08 3.94 -39.05
CA PHE A 6 -15.06 2.60 -38.48
C PHE A 6 -16.29 2.41 -37.61
N ASP A 7 -17.17 1.55 -38.12
CA ASP A 7 -18.38 1.01 -37.53
C ASP A 7 -18.02 -0.15 -36.58
N TYR A 8 -18.57 -0.15 -35.37
CA TYR A 8 -18.48 -1.27 -34.42
C TYR A 8 -19.86 -1.55 -33.80
N GLY A 9 -20.72 -2.18 -34.60
CA GLY A 9 -21.80 -3.03 -34.08
C GLY A 9 -21.32 -4.46 -33.87
N ARG A 10 -21.29 -4.94 -32.62
CA ARG A 10 -21.38 -6.38 -32.31
C ARG A 10 -22.34 -6.59 -31.14
N GLU A 11 -23.38 -7.36 -31.41
CA GLU A 11 -24.33 -7.88 -30.44
C GLU A 11 -23.65 -8.90 -29.50
N VAL A 12 -24.00 -8.83 -28.22
CA VAL A 12 -23.59 -9.80 -27.20
C VAL A 12 -24.63 -10.94 -27.16
N PRO A 13 -24.25 -12.22 -27.12
CA PRO A 13 -25.21 -13.32 -27.03
C PRO A 13 -25.90 -13.31 -25.65
N LYS A 14 -27.22 -13.55 -25.64
CA LYS A 14 -27.98 -13.82 -24.42
C LYS A 14 -27.65 -15.24 -23.94
N GLU A 15 -27.04 -15.38 -22.77
CA GLU A 15 -26.86 -16.69 -22.13
C GLU A 15 -28.16 -17.16 -21.47
N ASP A 16 -28.44 -18.44 -21.74
CA ASP A 16 -29.60 -19.23 -21.38
C ASP A 16 -29.43 -19.76 -19.94
N HIS A 17 -30.30 -19.35 -19.01
CA HIS A 17 -30.29 -19.84 -17.63
C HIS A 17 -30.82 -21.28 -17.57
N ARG A 18 -29.90 -22.27 -17.56
CA ARG A 18 -30.24 -23.65 -17.18
C ARG A 18 -29.88 -23.93 -15.72
N SER A 19 -30.82 -24.63 -15.10
CA SER A 19 -30.91 -25.13 -13.72
C SER A 19 -29.61 -25.70 -13.14
N CYS A 20 -29.22 -25.20 -11.96
CA CYS A 20 -28.20 -25.84 -11.10
C CYS A 20 -28.83 -26.94 -10.25
N GLU A 21 -28.14 -28.09 -10.14
CA GLU A 21 -28.48 -29.18 -9.23
C GLU A 21 -28.02 -28.88 -7.78
N PRO A 22 -28.73 -29.35 -6.74
CA PRO A 22 -28.37 -29.07 -5.35
C PRO A 22 -27.10 -29.82 -4.92
N GLY A 23 -26.05 -29.09 -4.52
CA GLY A 23 -24.83 -29.67 -3.93
C GLY A 23 -23.50 -28.95 -4.21
N HIS A 24 -23.48 -27.92 -5.07
CA HIS A 24 -22.26 -27.15 -5.36
C HIS A 24 -22.13 -25.90 -4.46
N GLU A 25 -20.90 -25.59 -4.01
CA GLU A 25 -20.57 -24.47 -3.10
C GLU A 25 -21.00 -23.08 -3.61
N THR A 26 -21.19 -22.91 -4.93
CA THR A 26 -21.71 -21.69 -5.54
C THR A 26 -23.21 -21.49 -5.30
N CYS A 27 -23.99 -22.53 -5.01
CA CYS A 27 -25.41 -22.44 -4.68
C CYS A 27 -25.65 -21.95 -3.24
N VAL A 28 -24.75 -22.26 -2.30
CA VAL A 28 -24.84 -21.83 -0.91
C VAL A 28 -24.76 -20.30 -0.78
N TYR A 29 -23.98 -19.64 -1.66
CA TYR A 29 -23.93 -18.18 -1.74
C TYR A 29 -25.21 -17.56 -2.31
N GLY A 30 -25.86 -18.22 -3.27
CA GLY A 30 -27.16 -17.81 -3.81
C GLY A 30 -28.28 -17.86 -2.77
N ASP A 31 -28.31 -18.92 -1.96
CA ASP A 31 -29.34 -19.12 -0.93
C ASP A 31 -29.18 -18.16 0.26
N ILE A 32 -27.95 -17.81 0.64
CA ILE A 32 -27.71 -16.83 1.71
C ILE A 32 -28.08 -15.41 1.26
N VAL A 33 -27.68 -15.01 0.04
CA VAL A 33 -28.04 -13.69 -0.52
C VAL A 33 -29.54 -13.61 -0.84
N GLY A 34 -30.14 -14.72 -1.29
CA GLY A 34 -31.58 -14.85 -1.53
C GLY A 34 -32.41 -14.81 -0.24
N SER A 35 -31.97 -15.47 0.83
CA SER A 35 -32.65 -15.45 2.14
C SER A 35 -32.58 -14.07 2.82
N ILE A 36 -31.47 -13.34 2.62
CA ILE A 36 -31.32 -11.95 3.08
C ILE A 36 -32.24 -10.99 2.29
N LYS A 37 -32.35 -11.15 0.97
CA LYS A 37 -33.28 -10.34 0.14
C LYS A 37 -34.75 -10.69 0.38
N GLY A 38 -35.08 -11.96 0.56
CA GLY A 38 -36.46 -12.43 0.83
C GLY A 38 -36.99 -11.93 2.17
N LYS A 39 -36.20 -12.04 3.25
CA LYS A 39 -36.61 -11.54 4.58
C LYS A 39 -36.73 -10.01 4.64
N ALA A 40 -35.93 -9.29 3.86
CA ALA A 40 -36.02 -7.84 3.75
C ALA A 40 -37.32 -7.39 3.03
N ASN A 41 -37.78 -8.14 2.02
CA ASN A 41 -38.99 -7.79 1.26
C ASN A 41 -40.28 -8.28 1.93
N ASP A 42 -40.29 -9.45 2.59
CA ASP A 42 -41.48 -9.97 3.29
C ASP A 42 -41.90 -9.14 4.50
N THR A 43 -41.00 -8.28 5.00
CA THR A 43 -41.29 -7.37 6.12
C THR A 43 -41.99 -6.08 5.66
N ILE A 44 -42.03 -5.80 4.35
CA ILE A 44 -42.47 -4.51 3.81
C ILE A 44 -43.90 -4.57 3.24
N ASP A 45 -44.37 -5.73 2.79
CA ASP A 45 -45.69 -5.86 2.16
C ASP A 45 -46.66 -6.69 2.99
N ASN A 46 -47.32 -6.10 3.98
CA ASN A 46 -48.68 -6.53 4.38
C ASN A 46 -49.48 -5.42 5.09
N LYS A 47 -50.50 -4.94 4.35
CA LYS A 47 -51.71 -4.16 4.68
C LYS A 47 -51.86 -3.68 6.14
N PHE A 48 -51.73 -2.38 6.44
CA PHE A 48 -52.37 -1.77 7.62
C PHE A 48 -52.63 -0.25 7.48
N ASP A 49 -53.78 0.15 8.02
CA ASP A 49 -54.48 1.46 8.01
C ASP A 49 -53.69 2.63 8.65
N PRO A 50 -53.67 3.85 8.07
CA PRO A 50 -52.80 4.93 8.52
C PRO A 50 -53.49 5.84 9.54
N SER A 51 -53.17 5.65 10.82
CA SER A 51 -53.38 6.68 11.86
C SER A 51 -52.09 6.95 12.62
N SER A 52 -51.98 8.16 13.17
CA SER A 52 -50.77 8.86 13.64
C SER A 52 -50.00 8.22 14.80
N SER A 53 -50.39 7.05 15.29
CA SER A 53 -49.66 6.28 16.33
C SER A 53 -48.64 5.28 15.76
N GLN A 54 -48.61 5.06 14.45
CA GLN A 54 -47.67 4.12 13.83
C GLN A 54 -46.27 4.68 13.59
N GLU A 55 -46.09 6.00 13.53
CA GLU A 55 -44.76 6.56 13.24
C GLU A 55 -43.83 6.47 14.47
N GLU A 56 -44.36 6.63 15.67
CA GLU A 56 -43.64 6.37 16.93
C GLU A 56 -43.35 4.88 17.13
N VAL A 57 -44.33 3.99 16.85
CA VAL A 57 -44.15 2.54 16.96
C VAL A 57 -43.20 1.98 15.88
N ARG A 58 -43.24 2.51 14.64
CA ARG A 58 -42.26 2.20 13.57
C ARG A 58 -40.87 2.69 13.94
N LYS A 59 -40.77 3.88 14.54
CA LYS A 59 -39.51 4.45 15.01
C LYS A 59 -38.89 3.57 16.11
N THR A 60 -39.68 3.19 17.13
CA THR A 60 -39.20 2.31 18.22
C THR A 60 -38.89 0.88 17.75
N LEU A 61 -39.67 0.29 16.84
CA LEU A 61 -39.43 -1.06 16.31
C LEU A 61 -38.20 -1.13 15.38
N PHE A 62 -37.94 -0.06 14.61
CA PHE A 62 -36.76 0.02 13.74
C PHE A 62 -35.49 0.36 14.54
N GLU A 63 -35.61 1.18 15.58
CA GLU A 63 -34.54 1.54 16.54
C GLU A 63 -34.09 0.35 17.42
N GLN A 64 -35.02 -0.55 17.82
CA GLN A 64 -34.70 -1.62 18.78
C GLN A 64 -34.34 -2.97 18.16
N ARG A 65 -34.78 -3.30 16.93
CA ARG A 65 -34.53 -4.64 16.35
C ARG A 65 -33.32 -4.72 15.43
N ASN A 66 -33.04 -3.69 14.64
CA ASN A 66 -32.02 -3.80 13.58
C ASN A 66 -30.61 -3.40 14.01
N LEU A 67 -30.45 -2.59 15.06
CA LEU A 67 -29.12 -2.16 15.52
C LEU A 67 -28.31 -3.32 16.14
N PRO A 68 -28.87 -4.16 17.04
CA PRO A 68 -28.13 -5.31 17.57
C PRO A 68 -27.86 -6.38 16.51
N GLU A 69 -28.77 -6.59 15.56
CA GLU A 69 -28.56 -7.51 14.43
C GLU A 69 -27.48 -7.00 13.48
N ALA A 70 -27.45 -5.69 13.19
CA ALA A 70 -26.39 -5.07 12.41
C ALA A 70 -25.03 -5.19 13.14
N GLN A 71 -24.97 -4.91 14.44
CA GLN A 71 -23.76 -5.10 15.25
C GLN A 71 -23.30 -6.56 15.26
N SER A 72 -24.22 -7.52 15.38
CA SER A 72 -23.90 -8.95 15.31
C SER A 72 -23.39 -9.38 13.93
N LEU A 73 -23.98 -8.85 12.86
CA LEU A 73 -23.54 -9.12 11.49
C LEU A 73 -22.14 -8.54 11.24
N LEU A 74 -21.89 -7.33 11.73
CA LEU A 74 -20.57 -6.67 11.69
C LEU A 74 -19.51 -7.48 12.42
N GLN A 75 -19.82 -7.94 13.64
CA GLN A 75 -18.95 -8.81 14.43
C GLN A 75 -18.63 -10.12 13.67
N LYS A 76 -19.63 -10.75 13.04
CA LYS A 76 -19.42 -11.98 12.24
C LYS A 76 -18.59 -11.75 10.97
N ILE A 77 -18.80 -10.64 10.27
CA ILE A 77 -17.98 -10.27 9.11
C ILE A 77 -16.55 -10.01 9.55
N TYR A 78 -16.36 -9.29 10.65
CA TYR A 78 -15.05 -9.03 11.24
C TYR A 78 -14.33 -10.34 11.60
N GLU A 79 -15.00 -11.23 12.33
CA GLU A 79 -14.47 -12.56 12.69
C GLU A 79 -14.07 -13.35 11.45
N LYS A 80 -14.91 -13.40 10.40
CA LYS A 80 -14.56 -14.09 9.14
C LYS A 80 -13.38 -13.49 8.40
N VAL A 81 -13.26 -12.16 8.36
CA VAL A 81 -12.12 -11.47 7.73
C VAL A 81 -10.84 -11.74 8.54
N PHE A 82 -10.93 -11.68 9.88
CA PHE A 82 -9.79 -11.97 10.76
C PHE A 82 -9.37 -13.44 10.73
N GLU A 83 -10.32 -14.38 10.68
CA GLU A 83 -10.07 -15.81 10.52
C GLU A 83 -9.38 -16.09 9.19
N SER A 84 -9.85 -15.49 8.08
CA SER A 84 -9.19 -15.59 6.77
C SER A 84 -7.80 -14.96 6.76
N LEU A 85 -7.62 -13.83 7.46
CA LEU A 85 -6.33 -13.18 7.65
C LEU A 85 -5.34 -14.07 8.41
N ARG A 86 -5.79 -14.79 9.45
CA ARG A 86 -4.99 -15.72 10.26
C ARG A 86 -4.65 -17.00 9.51
N GLN A 87 -5.56 -17.54 8.70
CA GLN A 87 -5.43 -18.89 8.15
C GLN A 87 -4.80 -18.97 6.75
N LYS A 88 -4.73 -17.89 5.96
CA LYS A 88 -4.27 -17.95 4.54
C LYS A 88 -3.07 -17.05 4.22
N LYS A 89 -2.21 -17.46 3.27
CA LYS A 89 -1.32 -16.52 2.56
C LYS A 89 -2.16 -15.41 1.92
N TRP A 90 -1.73 -14.16 2.05
CA TRP A 90 -2.43 -13.01 1.47
C TRP A 90 -2.44 -13.15 -0.05
N ASN A 91 -3.62 -13.38 -0.64
CA ASN A 91 -3.85 -13.51 -2.07
C ASN A 91 -4.99 -12.58 -2.51
N ASP A 92 -5.23 -12.52 -3.82
CA ASP A 92 -6.25 -11.65 -4.42
C ASP A 92 -7.66 -11.90 -3.86
N ASP A 93 -7.97 -13.12 -3.42
CA ASP A 93 -9.28 -13.45 -2.83
C ASP A 93 -9.49 -12.78 -1.46
N VAL A 94 -8.44 -12.75 -0.62
CA VAL A 94 -8.50 -12.09 0.68
C VAL A 94 -8.61 -10.56 0.49
N ARG A 95 -7.88 -10.00 -0.47
CA ARG A 95 -7.98 -8.58 -0.84
C ARG A 95 -9.37 -8.23 -1.35
N LYS A 96 -9.93 -9.03 -2.26
CA LYS A 96 -11.28 -8.81 -2.82
C LYS A 96 -12.36 -8.87 -1.74
N SER A 97 -12.28 -9.86 -0.84
CA SER A 97 -13.18 -9.98 0.31
C SER A 97 -13.12 -8.75 1.24
N TYR A 98 -11.93 -8.17 1.40
CA TYR A 98 -11.73 -6.92 2.13
C TYR A 98 -12.36 -5.70 1.43
N GLU A 99 -12.13 -5.55 0.12
CA GLU A 99 -12.71 -4.45 -0.67
C GLU A 99 -14.24 -4.52 -0.67
N GLU A 100 -14.82 -5.72 -0.75
CA GLU A 100 -16.27 -5.95 -0.63
C GLU A 100 -16.80 -5.58 0.76
N ALA A 101 -16.10 -5.96 1.84
CA ALA A 101 -16.46 -5.59 3.20
C ALA A 101 -16.45 -4.06 3.38
N ILE A 102 -15.38 -3.37 2.96
CA ILE A 102 -15.32 -1.90 3.01
C ILE A 102 -16.42 -1.26 2.16
N GLY A 103 -16.69 -1.80 0.98
CA GLY A 103 -17.77 -1.32 0.12
C GLY A 103 -19.14 -1.43 0.80
N PHE A 104 -19.39 -2.54 1.50
CA PHE A 104 -20.59 -2.72 2.31
C PHE A 104 -20.67 -1.70 3.45
N PHE A 105 -19.58 -1.53 4.20
CA PHE A 105 -19.48 -0.54 5.29
C PHE A 105 -19.77 0.89 4.84
N ARG A 106 -19.21 1.31 3.70
CA ARG A 106 -19.47 2.64 3.13
C ARG A 106 -20.94 2.82 2.78
N ARG A 107 -21.54 1.84 2.09
CA ARG A 107 -22.97 1.89 1.73
C ARG A 107 -23.84 1.95 2.98
N TRP A 108 -23.54 1.13 3.98
CA TRP A 108 -24.28 1.11 5.24
C TRP A 108 -24.14 2.43 6.00
N ALA A 109 -22.94 2.99 6.12
CA ALA A 109 -22.73 4.29 6.74
C ALA A 109 -23.47 5.41 5.99
N SER A 110 -23.46 5.41 4.65
CA SER A 110 -24.26 6.35 3.84
C SER A 110 -25.76 6.21 4.12
N THR A 111 -26.29 4.99 4.20
CA THR A 111 -27.69 4.74 4.58
C THR A 111 -27.99 5.25 6.00
N MET A 112 -27.09 5.03 6.96
CA MET A 112 -27.23 5.55 8.32
C MET A 112 -27.15 7.09 8.37
N LEU A 113 -26.35 7.72 7.50
CA LEU A 113 -26.26 9.17 7.35
C LEU A 113 -27.50 9.77 6.67
N GLU A 114 -28.12 9.09 5.71
CA GLU A 114 -29.44 9.48 5.17
C GLU A 114 -30.53 9.37 6.25
N ILE A 115 -30.41 8.38 7.11
CA ILE A 115 -31.25 8.17 8.29
C ILE A 115 -30.96 9.21 9.41
N LYS A 116 -29.82 9.92 9.37
CA LYS A 116 -29.40 10.98 10.33
C LYS A 116 -30.39 12.13 10.47
N GLY A 117 -31.31 12.30 9.51
CA GLY A 117 -32.46 13.19 9.69
C GLY A 117 -33.43 12.77 10.82
N LYS A 118 -33.32 11.52 11.35
CA LYS A 118 -34.23 10.95 12.36
C LYS A 118 -33.55 10.36 13.62
N PHE A 119 -32.22 10.21 13.64
CA PHE A 119 -31.48 9.53 14.73
C PHE A 119 -30.68 10.49 15.62
N GLN A 120 -30.44 10.09 16.87
CA GLN A 120 -29.60 10.82 17.82
C GLN A 120 -28.15 10.87 17.31
N GLU A 121 -27.62 12.07 17.17
CA GLU A 121 -26.25 12.38 16.70
C GLU A 121 -25.17 11.53 17.38
N GLU A 122 -25.38 11.19 18.65
CA GLU A 122 -24.49 10.35 19.46
C GLU A 122 -24.32 8.93 18.91
N ALA A 123 -25.39 8.28 18.43
CA ALA A 123 -25.31 6.92 17.89
C ALA A 123 -24.51 6.87 16.57
N VAL A 124 -24.68 7.90 15.72
CA VAL A 124 -23.91 8.04 14.47
C VAL A 124 -22.44 8.31 14.77
N ASN A 125 -22.15 9.20 15.72
CA ASN A 125 -20.78 9.50 16.13
C ASN A 125 -20.07 8.26 16.73
N ASN A 126 -20.78 7.46 17.53
CA ASN A 126 -20.26 6.21 18.08
C ASN A 126 -19.94 5.17 16.99
N LEU A 127 -20.83 5.02 16.01
CA LEU A 127 -20.61 4.12 14.87
C LEU A 127 -19.45 4.58 13.99
N GLU A 128 -19.33 5.89 13.72
CA GLU A 128 -18.19 6.44 12.99
C GLU A 128 -16.87 6.21 13.74
N ALA A 129 -16.86 6.38 15.07
CA ALA A 129 -15.69 6.11 15.89
C ALA A 129 -15.30 4.62 15.89
N GLU A 130 -16.28 3.72 15.97
CA GLU A 130 -16.06 2.27 15.92
C GLU A 130 -15.57 1.82 14.54
N LEU A 131 -16.15 2.37 13.46
CA LEU A 131 -15.68 2.12 12.10
C LEU A 131 -14.23 2.57 11.90
N LYS A 132 -13.86 3.76 12.40
CA LYS A 132 -12.47 4.24 12.40
C LYS A 132 -11.55 3.31 13.20
N ARG A 133 -11.99 2.83 14.36
CA ARG A 133 -11.22 1.88 15.19
C ARG A 133 -10.99 0.55 14.47
N MET A 134 -12.03 0.02 13.80
CA MET A 134 -11.93 -1.22 13.01
C MET A 134 -11.01 -1.05 11.80
N GLN A 135 -11.13 0.05 11.08
CA GLN A 135 -10.24 0.37 9.96
C GLN A 135 -8.77 0.47 10.40
N GLY A 136 -8.51 1.12 11.54
CA GLY A 136 -7.17 1.20 12.13
C GLY A 136 -6.60 -0.17 12.51
N SER A 137 -7.39 -0.97 13.22
CA SER A 137 -6.97 -2.32 13.66
C SER A 137 -6.65 -3.24 12.48
N LEU A 138 -7.45 -3.16 11.41
CA LEU A 138 -7.26 -3.97 10.22
C LEU A 138 -6.05 -3.50 9.40
N LYS A 139 -5.87 -2.18 9.23
CA LYS A 139 -4.67 -1.62 8.58
C LYS A 139 -3.41 -2.08 9.31
N GLN A 140 -3.41 -2.04 10.65
CA GLN A 140 -2.30 -2.52 11.46
C GLN A 140 -2.03 -4.02 11.24
N GLY A 141 -3.06 -4.86 11.28
CA GLY A 141 -2.91 -6.30 11.03
C GLY A 141 -2.37 -6.63 9.63
N MET A 142 -2.76 -5.87 8.61
CA MET A 142 -2.23 -6.02 7.25
C MET A 142 -0.75 -5.65 7.18
N GLN A 143 -0.35 -4.56 7.80
CA GLN A 143 1.05 -4.13 7.85
C GLN A 143 1.92 -5.14 8.58
N GLU A 144 1.46 -5.67 9.72
CA GLU A 144 2.17 -6.70 10.48
C GLU A 144 2.41 -7.94 9.63
N LYS A 145 1.43 -8.35 8.83
CA LYS A 145 1.55 -9.49 7.92
C LYS A 145 2.54 -9.23 6.77
N ILE A 146 2.50 -8.04 6.18
CA ILE A 146 3.42 -7.63 5.11
C ILE A 146 4.86 -7.61 5.62
N VAL A 147 5.07 -7.06 6.81
CA VAL A 147 6.39 -6.99 7.44
C VAL A 147 6.85 -8.41 7.83
N GLU A 148 5.95 -9.26 8.31
CA GLU A 148 6.25 -10.68 8.60
C GLU A 148 6.72 -11.46 7.36
N THR A 149 6.07 -11.26 6.20
CA THR A 149 6.51 -11.91 4.95
C THR A 149 7.78 -11.29 4.36
N SER A 150 8.21 -10.14 4.85
CA SER A 150 9.44 -9.45 4.42
C SER A 150 10.69 -9.97 5.12
N GLY A 151 10.56 -10.74 6.21
CA GLY A 151 11.64 -11.41 6.93
C GLY A 151 11.64 -11.11 8.44
N VAL A 152 12.27 -12.01 9.21
CA VAL A 152 12.29 -11.92 10.69
C VAL A 152 12.91 -10.62 11.19
N ASP A 153 14.02 -10.18 10.59
CA ASP A 153 14.70 -8.95 10.99
C ASP A 153 13.87 -7.70 10.69
N VAL A 154 13.17 -7.68 9.54
CA VAL A 154 12.25 -6.58 9.17
C VAL A 154 11.07 -6.55 10.14
N LYS A 155 10.52 -7.71 10.52
CA LYS A 155 9.47 -7.83 11.55
C LYS A 155 9.91 -7.29 12.90
N LYS A 156 11.09 -7.72 13.37
CA LYS A 156 11.66 -7.25 14.63
C LYS A 156 11.90 -5.74 14.59
N ALA A 157 12.53 -5.22 13.53
CA ALA A 157 12.81 -3.81 13.36
C ALA A 157 11.53 -2.95 13.34
N TRP A 158 10.50 -3.37 12.60
CA TRP A 158 9.23 -2.65 12.57
C TRP A 158 8.54 -2.64 13.94
N GLY A 159 8.64 -3.72 14.70
CA GLY A 159 8.13 -3.78 16.07
C GLY A 159 8.76 -2.72 16.98
N ILE A 160 10.07 -2.53 16.89
CA ILE A 160 10.82 -1.51 17.65
C ILE A 160 10.47 -0.11 17.15
N LEU A 161 10.53 0.12 15.83
CA LEU A 161 10.25 1.42 15.21
C LEU A 161 8.90 2.00 15.60
N ARG A 162 7.84 1.18 15.65
CA ARG A 162 6.50 1.67 16.03
C ARG A 162 6.41 2.14 17.47
N ASN A 163 7.28 1.64 18.34
CA ASN A 163 7.32 2.05 19.74
C ASN A 163 8.15 3.33 19.92
N GLU A 164 9.28 3.43 19.23
CA GLU A 164 10.20 4.56 19.35
C GLU A 164 9.75 5.79 18.54
N TYR A 165 9.10 5.56 17.40
CA TYR A 165 8.62 6.59 16.47
C TYR A 165 7.10 6.43 16.25
N PRO A 166 6.26 6.82 17.22
CA PRO A 166 4.81 6.59 17.16
C PRO A 166 4.13 7.23 15.95
N GLU A 167 4.66 8.33 15.42
CA GLU A 167 4.21 8.97 14.18
C GLU A 167 4.31 8.06 12.94
N LEU A 168 5.15 7.01 12.96
CA LEU A 168 5.19 6.03 11.88
C LEU A 168 3.94 5.15 11.82
N GLN A 169 3.03 5.21 12.81
CA GLN A 169 1.75 4.49 12.77
C GLN A 169 0.86 4.91 11.60
N GLN A 170 1.05 6.13 11.06
CA GLN A 170 0.31 6.57 9.88
C GLN A 170 0.85 6.00 8.57
N LEU A 171 2.13 5.57 8.56
CA LEU A 171 2.80 5.02 7.40
C LEU A 171 2.07 3.77 6.89
N ASN A 172 1.92 3.67 5.58
CA ASN A 172 1.38 2.49 4.92
C ASN A 172 2.52 1.67 4.30
N ILE A 173 2.73 0.45 4.79
CA ILE A 173 3.72 -0.46 4.21
C ILE A 173 3.01 -1.34 3.18
N LYS A 174 3.40 -1.18 1.92
CA LYS A 174 2.94 -1.96 0.79
C LYS A 174 4.01 -2.96 0.40
N SER A 175 3.55 -4.08 -0.13
CA SER A 175 4.36 -5.22 -0.49
C SER A 175 4.08 -5.55 -1.94
N LYS A 176 5.11 -5.60 -2.78
CA LYS A 176 4.97 -5.98 -4.20
C LYS A 176 6.11 -6.89 -4.61
N THR A 177 5.84 -7.76 -5.56
CA THR A 177 6.85 -8.55 -6.27
C THR A 177 7.53 -7.72 -7.36
N THR A 178 8.70 -8.15 -7.81
CA THR A 178 9.40 -7.51 -8.93
C THR A 178 8.67 -7.65 -10.27
N SER A 179 7.79 -8.65 -10.41
CA SER A 179 6.89 -8.80 -11.56
C SER A 179 5.75 -7.79 -11.56
N GLU A 180 5.20 -7.46 -10.39
CA GLU A 180 4.13 -6.46 -10.25
C GLU A 180 4.65 -5.03 -10.39
N ASN A 181 5.93 -4.81 -10.07
CA ASN A 181 6.55 -3.49 -10.14
C ASN A 181 7.99 -3.56 -10.64
N LYS A 182 8.20 -3.11 -11.89
CA LYS A 182 9.52 -3.11 -12.53
C LYS A 182 10.54 -2.21 -11.82
N THR A 183 10.13 -1.18 -11.09
CA THR A 183 11.06 -0.35 -10.29
C THR A 183 11.79 -1.20 -9.26
N LEU A 184 11.09 -2.17 -8.67
CA LEU A 184 11.66 -3.09 -7.68
C LEU A 184 12.66 -4.09 -8.28
N LEU A 185 12.83 -4.19 -9.60
CA LEU A 185 13.90 -4.99 -10.20
C LEU A 185 15.28 -4.43 -9.87
N ASN A 186 15.37 -3.12 -9.65
CA ASN A 186 16.63 -2.39 -9.45
C ASN A 186 16.74 -1.76 -8.05
N THR A 187 15.70 -1.91 -7.22
CA THR A 187 15.65 -1.42 -5.83
C THR A 187 15.13 -2.51 -4.89
N GLY A 188 15.42 -2.38 -3.59
CA GLY A 188 14.83 -3.24 -2.56
C GLY A 188 13.51 -2.71 -1.99
N GLY A 189 13.19 -1.46 -2.31
CA GLY A 189 12.01 -0.73 -1.91
C GLY A 189 12.02 0.69 -2.49
N TYR A 190 10.99 1.47 -2.18
CA TYR A 190 10.95 2.92 -2.41
C TYR A 190 9.85 3.57 -1.57
N PHE A 191 10.07 4.82 -1.16
CA PHE A 191 9.04 5.71 -0.64
C PHE A 191 8.16 6.27 -1.77
N GLU A 192 6.83 6.10 -1.67
CA GLU A 192 5.88 6.59 -2.68
C GLU A 192 5.72 8.11 -2.61
N ASP A 193 5.58 8.76 -3.78
CA ASP A 193 5.31 10.20 -3.85
C ASP A 193 3.99 10.51 -3.12
N PRO A 194 4.01 11.37 -2.09
CA PRO A 194 2.82 11.69 -1.30
C PRO A 194 1.73 12.43 -2.09
N ARG A 195 2.02 12.92 -3.30
CA ARG A 195 1.03 13.54 -4.21
C ARG A 195 0.17 12.52 -4.97
N GLY A 196 0.49 11.22 -4.87
CA GLY A 196 -0.24 10.17 -5.58
C GLY A 196 -1.73 10.11 -5.24
N PHE A 197 -2.51 9.40 -6.07
CA PHE A 197 -3.97 9.31 -6.00
C PHE A 197 -4.53 8.90 -4.62
N ASP A 198 -3.79 8.08 -3.87
CA ASP A 198 -4.19 7.66 -2.53
C ASP A 198 -3.78 8.65 -1.42
N SER A 199 -2.90 9.63 -1.69
CA SER A 199 -2.33 10.62 -0.74
C SER A 199 -1.71 10.05 0.57
N GLN A 200 -1.75 8.73 0.74
CA GLN A 200 -1.24 8.06 1.93
C GLN A 200 0.27 7.96 1.86
N ILE A 201 0.91 8.41 2.93
CA ILE A 201 2.34 8.22 3.18
C ILE A 201 2.61 6.72 3.15
N SER A 202 3.35 6.26 2.15
CA SER A 202 3.52 4.83 1.89
C SER A 202 4.95 4.50 1.52
N ILE A 203 5.43 3.34 1.97
CA ILE A 203 6.62 2.69 1.40
C ILE A 203 6.20 1.42 0.68
N VAL A 204 6.91 1.08 -0.38
CA VAL A 204 6.75 -0.18 -1.11
C VAL A 204 8.02 -0.97 -0.94
N VAL A 205 7.89 -2.21 -0.47
CA VAL A 205 9.01 -3.13 -0.24
C VAL A 205 8.82 -4.41 -1.06
N VAL A 206 9.92 -5.06 -1.40
CA VAL A 206 9.89 -6.35 -2.09
C VAL A 206 9.44 -7.45 -1.14
N THR A 207 8.44 -8.25 -1.52
CA THR A 207 7.98 -9.39 -0.72
C THR A 207 8.02 -10.74 -1.43
N ASP A 208 8.22 -11.77 -0.60
CA ASP A 208 8.09 -13.22 -0.78
C ASP A 208 8.92 -13.94 -1.88
N ASN A 209 9.23 -15.22 -1.59
CA ASN A 209 9.91 -16.32 -2.31
C ASN A 209 11.22 -16.07 -3.09
N VAL A 210 11.41 -14.91 -3.72
CA VAL A 210 12.68 -14.48 -4.31
C VAL A 210 13.54 -13.78 -3.26
N GLY A 211 12.93 -13.36 -2.15
CA GLY A 211 13.39 -12.46 -1.10
C GLY A 211 14.90 -12.25 -1.04
N ILE A 212 15.65 -13.24 -0.57
CA ILE A 212 17.10 -13.11 -0.38
C ILE A 212 17.91 -13.19 -1.69
N GLU A 213 17.47 -13.95 -2.68
CA GLU A 213 18.14 -13.98 -4.00
C GLU A 213 18.04 -12.64 -4.73
N HIS A 214 16.96 -11.89 -4.52
CA HIS A 214 16.84 -10.53 -5.02
C HIS A 214 17.93 -9.63 -4.41
N TYR A 215 18.10 -9.64 -3.09
CA TYR A 215 19.12 -8.83 -2.42
C TYR A 215 20.55 -9.29 -2.77
N LYS A 216 20.80 -10.58 -2.98
CA LYS A 216 22.07 -11.07 -3.53
C LYS A 216 22.38 -10.46 -4.90
N LYS A 217 21.39 -10.46 -5.81
CA LYS A 217 21.53 -9.84 -7.13
C LYS A 217 21.71 -8.33 -7.04
N LEU A 218 21.01 -7.66 -6.12
CA LEU A 218 21.19 -6.23 -5.87
C LEU A 218 22.61 -5.91 -5.38
N MET A 219 23.16 -6.69 -4.45
CA MET A 219 24.55 -6.52 -4.00
C MET A 219 25.55 -6.62 -5.15
N GLN A 220 25.32 -7.55 -6.09
CA GLN A 220 26.20 -7.71 -7.25
C GLN A 220 26.05 -6.53 -8.24
N LYS A 221 24.82 -6.12 -8.54
CA LYS A 221 24.53 -5.04 -9.50
C LYS A 221 24.87 -3.65 -8.97
N ARG A 222 24.74 -3.46 -7.66
CA ARG A 222 24.91 -2.19 -6.93
C ARG A 222 25.96 -2.35 -5.83
N LYS A 223 27.12 -2.88 -6.21
CA LYS A 223 28.24 -3.16 -5.31
C LYS A 223 28.60 -1.96 -4.44
N LEU A 224 28.70 -0.77 -5.05
CA LEU A 224 29.00 0.46 -4.34
C LEU A 224 27.95 0.81 -3.27
N SER A 225 26.66 0.74 -3.58
CA SER A 225 25.60 0.92 -2.56
C SER A 225 25.78 -0.02 -1.36
N ALA A 226 26.11 -1.27 -1.60
CA ALA A 226 26.32 -2.25 -0.53
C ALA A 226 27.59 -1.93 0.28
N GLU A 227 28.68 -1.51 -0.36
CA GLU A 227 29.93 -1.07 0.29
C GLU A 227 29.71 0.20 1.13
N VAL A 228 28.95 1.18 0.62
CA VAL A 228 28.60 2.40 1.37
C VAL A 228 27.77 2.04 2.59
N ALA A 229 26.75 1.20 2.45
CA ALA A 229 25.96 0.72 3.59
C ALA A 229 26.85 -0.01 4.61
N ALA A 230 27.76 -0.87 4.17
CA ALA A 230 28.69 -1.59 5.04
C ALA A 230 29.58 -0.62 5.85
N LYS A 231 30.13 0.39 5.17
CA LYS A 231 30.92 1.44 5.81
C LYS A 231 30.12 2.22 6.86
N MET A 232 28.86 2.55 6.59
CA MET A 232 28.00 3.25 7.55
C MET A 232 27.65 2.42 8.79
N LEU A 233 27.58 1.10 8.60
CA LEU A 233 27.42 0.11 9.65
C LEU A 233 28.73 -0.26 10.35
N GLU A 234 29.86 0.33 9.93
CA GLU A 234 31.19 0.06 10.50
C GLU A 234 31.59 -1.43 10.41
N ILE A 235 31.17 -2.09 9.32
CA ILE A 235 31.56 -3.47 8.99
C ILE A 235 32.34 -3.52 7.68
N GLU A 236 33.17 -4.55 7.54
CA GLU A 236 33.83 -4.84 6.26
C GLU A 236 32.80 -5.19 5.17
N PRO A 237 33.00 -4.78 3.90
CA PRO A 237 32.07 -5.07 2.81
C PRO A 237 31.69 -6.53 2.65
N GLU A 238 32.61 -7.46 2.93
CA GLU A 238 32.39 -8.91 2.84
C GLU A 238 31.42 -9.44 3.89
N ASN A 239 31.21 -8.68 4.98
CA ASN A 239 30.26 -8.99 6.05
C ASN A 239 28.86 -8.44 5.79
N MET A 240 28.66 -7.65 4.72
CA MET A 240 27.32 -7.23 4.31
C MET A 240 26.56 -8.46 3.77
N THR A 241 25.56 -8.94 4.51
CA THR A 241 24.71 -10.04 4.06
C THR A 241 23.49 -9.51 3.27
N PRO A 242 22.86 -10.33 2.42
CA PRO A 242 21.60 -9.97 1.77
C PRO A 242 20.49 -9.59 2.76
N GLU A 243 20.43 -10.27 3.90
CA GLU A 243 19.49 -10.01 5.00
C GLU A 243 19.74 -8.63 5.62
N LEU A 244 21.01 -8.29 5.86
CA LEU A 244 21.41 -7.01 6.41
C LEU A 244 21.16 -5.88 5.40
N LEU A 245 21.46 -6.08 4.11
CA LEU A 245 21.13 -5.12 3.07
C LEU A 245 19.62 -4.91 2.95
N ARG A 246 18.82 -5.98 3.02
CA ARG A 246 17.35 -5.87 3.04
C ARG A 246 16.88 -5.00 4.20
N LEU A 247 17.40 -5.27 5.40
CA LEU A 247 17.05 -4.49 6.58
C LEU A 247 17.47 -3.02 6.41
N PHE A 248 18.68 -2.77 5.92
CA PHE A 248 19.17 -1.42 5.66
C PHE A 248 18.29 -0.68 4.67
N ILE A 249 17.94 -1.29 3.52
CA ILE A 249 17.05 -0.68 2.53
C ILE A 249 15.66 -0.42 3.12
N PHE A 250 15.10 -1.39 3.86
CA PHE A 250 13.81 -1.20 4.52
C PHE A 250 13.83 0.04 5.42
N LEU A 251 14.84 0.14 6.30
CA LEU A 251 15.00 1.26 7.22
C LEU A 251 15.31 2.58 6.51
N HIS A 252 16.02 2.54 5.38
CA HIS A 252 16.26 3.71 4.53
C HIS A 252 14.92 4.28 4.01
N GLU A 253 14.03 3.43 3.50
CA GLU A 253 12.70 3.90 3.06
C GLU A 253 11.86 4.43 4.22
N ILE A 254 11.98 3.82 5.42
CA ILE A 254 11.40 4.38 6.64
C ILE A 254 11.98 5.76 6.97
N GLY A 255 13.29 5.96 6.77
CA GLY A 255 13.96 7.24 6.96
C GLY A 255 13.38 8.34 6.08
N HIS A 256 13.12 8.06 4.80
CA HIS A 256 12.40 8.99 3.90
C HIS A 256 11.00 9.32 4.40
N ALA A 257 10.24 8.30 4.81
CA ALA A 257 8.90 8.49 5.35
C ALA A 257 8.92 9.33 6.63
N TYR A 258 9.89 9.07 7.51
CA TYR A 258 10.07 9.77 8.76
C TYR A 258 10.41 11.25 8.55
N ASP A 259 11.36 11.56 7.64
CA ASP A 259 11.69 12.94 7.24
C ASP A 259 10.43 13.65 6.73
N TYR A 260 9.69 13.01 5.82
CA TYR A 260 8.46 13.56 5.28
C TYR A 260 7.42 13.85 6.38
N ILE A 261 7.19 12.88 7.27
CA ILE A 261 6.21 13.00 8.36
C ILE A 261 6.54 14.16 9.31
N LYS A 262 7.81 14.27 9.72
CA LYS A 262 8.25 15.29 10.68
C LYS A 262 8.24 16.68 10.07
N ASN A 263 8.72 16.80 8.85
CA ASN A 263 9.04 18.10 8.28
C ASN A 263 7.98 18.62 7.32
N TYR A 264 7.13 17.76 6.74
CA TYR A 264 6.26 18.16 5.62
C TYR A 264 4.79 17.78 5.80
N ALA A 265 4.46 16.64 6.40
CA ALA A 265 3.09 16.10 6.40
C ALA A 265 2.02 17.04 7.01
N ASN A 266 2.39 17.90 7.95
CA ASN A 266 1.47 18.87 8.57
C ASN A 266 1.43 20.24 7.88
N GLN A 267 2.19 20.42 6.80
CA GLN A 267 2.20 21.66 6.02
C GLN A 267 1.14 21.60 4.92
N LYS A 268 0.47 22.72 4.66
CA LYS A 268 -0.59 22.84 3.64
C LYS A 268 -0.12 22.34 2.26
N ASP A 269 1.12 22.63 1.89
CA ASP A 269 1.73 22.27 0.60
C ASP A 269 2.93 21.31 0.78
N GLY A 270 2.91 20.50 1.85
CA GLY A 270 4.04 19.67 2.24
C GLY A 270 4.54 18.70 1.17
N ALA A 271 3.62 18.08 0.43
CA ALA A 271 3.94 17.15 -0.65
C ALA A 271 4.66 17.84 -1.84
N ASP A 272 4.27 19.07 -2.16
CA ASP A 272 4.92 19.88 -3.20
C ASP A 272 6.30 20.36 -2.74
N LEU A 273 6.42 20.82 -1.49
CA LEU A 273 7.71 21.21 -0.91
C LEU A 273 8.70 20.04 -0.87
N TRP A 274 8.24 18.85 -0.50
CA TRP A 274 9.04 17.61 -0.55
C TRP A 274 9.54 17.31 -1.96
N THR A 275 8.65 17.44 -2.96
CA THR A 275 9.00 17.21 -4.36
C THR A 275 10.00 18.26 -4.85
N GLN A 276 9.74 19.54 -4.58
CA GLN A 276 10.61 20.64 -5.00
C GLN A 276 12.00 20.50 -4.40
N ARG A 277 12.10 20.10 -3.12
CA ARG A 277 13.38 19.74 -2.50
C ARG A 277 14.06 18.61 -3.25
N GLY A 278 13.35 17.51 -3.52
CA GLY A 278 13.89 16.37 -4.27
C GLY A 278 14.40 16.77 -5.65
N GLN A 279 13.64 17.57 -6.39
CA GLN A 279 14.04 18.09 -7.70
C GLN A 279 15.29 18.97 -7.60
N ALA A 280 15.32 19.93 -6.68
CA ALA A 280 16.47 20.79 -6.45
C ALA A 280 17.72 19.95 -6.12
N GLU A 281 17.61 18.98 -5.22
CA GLU A 281 18.70 18.06 -4.87
C GLU A 281 19.16 17.26 -6.10
N THR A 282 18.26 16.61 -6.84
CA THR A 282 18.64 15.79 -8.00
C THR A 282 19.19 16.59 -9.18
N SER A 283 18.82 17.86 -9.32
CA SER A 283 19.37 18.75 -10.36
C SER A 283 20.84 19.12 -10.12
N SER A 284 21.34 18.93 -8.89
CA SER A 284 22.75 19.18 -8.53
C SER A 284 23.68 18.01 -8.80
N LEU A 285 23.15 16.87 -9.27
CA LEU A 285 23.94 15.68 -9.56
C LEU A 285 24.88 15.86 -10.77
N PRO A 286 25.98 15.08 -10.87
CA PRO A 286 26.88 15.12 -12.03
C PRO A 286 26.15 14.97 -13.36
N ILE A 287 25.15 14.09 -13.39
CA ILE A 287 24.14 14.03 -14.43
C ILE A 287 22.82 14.53 -13.84
N PRO A 288 22.41 15.78 -14.12
CA PRO A 288 21.25 16.40 -13.50
C PRO A 288 19.96 15.60 -13.69
N ASN A 289 19.16 15.50 -12.63
CA ASN A 289 17.83 14.86 -12.60
C ASN A 289 17.80 13.36 -12.92
N ILE A 290 18.95 12.68 -12.95
CA ILE A 290 19.02 11.24 -13.22
C ILE A 290 19.62 10.53 -12.00
N ASN A 291 18.85 9.72 -11.29
CA ASN A 291 19.43 8.91 -10.22
C ASN A 291 20.27 7.73 -10.78
N PRO A 292 21.16 7.11 -9.99
CA PRO A 292 22.05 6.05 -10.48
C PRO A 292 21.33 4.85 -11.09
N SER A 293 20.16 4.49 -10.56
CA SER A 293 19.36 3.37 -11.09
C SER A 293 18.81 3.68 -12.48
N ILE A 294 18.32 4.90 -12.70
CA ILE A 294 17.82 5.35 -14.02
C ILE A 294 18.99 5.43 -15.01
N LEU A 295 20.14 5.97 -14.58
CA LEU A 295 21.34 6.03 -15.41
C LEU A 295 21.76 4.64 -15.89
N ARG A 296 21.89 3.68 -14.98
CA ARG A 296 22.27 2.31 -15.34
C ARG A 296 21.24 1.67 -16.28
N HIS A 297 19.95 1.88 -16.04
CA HIS A 297 18.90 1.40 -16.93
C HIS A 297 19.00 1.97 -18.35
N LYS A 298 19.21 3.28 -18.48
CA LYS A 298 19.40 3.95 -19.77
C LYS A 298 20.62 3.40 -20.51
N ILE A 299 21.73 3.19 -19.82
CA ILE A 299 22.95 2.60 -20.39
C ILE A 299 22.68 1.16 -20.86
N ASP A 300 22.06 0.33 -20.01
CA ASP A 300 21.75 -1.08 -20.32
C ASP A 300 20.82 -1.22 -21.53
N GLN A 301 19.93 -0.24 -21.75
CA GLN A 301 19.01 -0.20 -22.89
C GLN A 301 19.55 0.56 -24.11
N ASN A 302 20.79 1.06 -24.04
CA ASN A 302 21.39 1.92 -25.07
C ASN A 302 20.56 3.19 -25.37
N GLU A 303 19.88 3.74 -24.37
CA GLU A 303 19.08 4.98 -24.42
C GLU A 303 19.91 6.19 -23.92
N ILE A 304 21.06 6.42 -24.55
CA ILE A 304 22.05 7.40 -24.10
C ILE A 304 21.98 8.75 -24.81
N ASP A 305 21.15 8.88 -25.85
CA ASP A 305 21.08 10.07 -26.71
C ASP A 305 20.69 11.36 -25.95
N ASP A 306 19.90 11.20 -24.88
CA ASP A 306 19.46 12.31 -24.02
C ASP A 306 20.47 12.69 -22.92
N LEU A 307 21.59 11.96 -22.80
CA LEU A 307 22.63 12.26 -21.81
C LEU A 307 23.55 13.38 -22.31
N PRO A 308 24.24 14.12 -21.42
CA PRO A 308 25.24 15.10 -21.85
C PRO A 308 26.32 14.48 -22.76
N ILE A 309 26.81 15.23 -23.75
CA ILE A 309 27.76 14.72 -24.77
C ILE A 309 29.02 14.13 -24.13
N GLU A 310 29.51 14.75 -23.05
CA GLU A 310 30.67 14.29 -22.30
C GLU A 310 30.43 12.90 -21.67
N ILE A 311 29.21 12.64 -21.21
CA ILE A 311 28.80 11.35 -20.67
C ILE A 311 28.69 10.30 -21.77
N GLN A 312 28.06 10.65 -22.89
CA GLN A 312 27.98 9.76 -24.06
C GLN A 312 29.39 9.34 -24.53
N LYS A 313 30.33 10.29 -24.57
CA LYS A 313 31.73 10.02 -24.89
C LYS A 313 32.39 9.09 -23.87
N LYS A 314 32.23 9.33 -22.57
CA LYS A 314 32.77 8.41 -21.55
C LYS A 314 32.18 7.00 -21.67
N ILE A 315 30.90 6.87 -22.02
CA ILE A 315 30.25 5.56 -22.27
C ILE A 315 30.88 4.85 -23.47
N SER A 316 31.11 5.55 -24.59
CA SER A 316 31.75 4.95 -25.78
C SER A 316 33.23 4.59 -25.56
N GLU A 317 33.89 5.26 -24.62
CA GLU A 317 35.24 4.90 -24.13
C GLU A 317 35.24 3.71 -23.14
N GLY A 318 34.07 3.13 -22.81
CA GLY A 318 33.94 1.99 -21.90
C GLY A 318 34.02 2.36 -20.41
N LYS A 319 33.87 3.65 -20.04
CA LYS A 319 33.97 4.14 -18.66
C LYS A 319 32.62 4.13 -17.91
N VAL A 320 31.76 3.17 -18.22
CA VAL A 320 30.40 3.09 -17.63
C VAL A 320 30.44 3.02 -16.11
N ASP A 321 31.32 2.20 -15.55
CA ASP A 321 31.41 2.02 -14.09
C ASP A 321 31.91 3.28 -13.38
N GLU A 322 32.83 4.04 -13.97
CA GLU A 322 33.30 5.32 -13.43
C GLU A 322 32.14 6.34 -13.35
N ILE A 323 31.36 6.46 -14.43
CA ILE A 323 30.23 7.41 -14.48
C ILE A 323 29.16 7.03 -13.45
N VAL A 324 28.81 5.74 -13.38
CA VAL A 324 27.80 5.26 -12.42
C VAL A 324 28.32 5.42 -10.99
N TYR A 325 29.61 5.17 -10.74
CA TYR A 325 30.25 5.38 -9.45
C TYR A 325 30.14 6.85 -9.02
N ASP A 326 30.57 7.79 -9.87
CA ASP A 326 30.53 9.23 -9.58
C ASP A 326 29.10 9.69 -9.29
N GLN A 327 28.14 9.20 -10.07
CA GLN A 327 26.73 9.52 -9.91
C GLN A 327 26.16 8.98 -8.60
N GLU A 328 26.51 7.75 -8.23
CA GLU A 328 26.05 7.09 -7.01
C GLU A 328 26.66 7.70 -5.75
N GLU A 329 27.95 8.05 -5.78
CA GLU A 329 28.60 8.77 -4.70
C GLU A 329 27.95 10.15 -4.48
N ALA A 330 27.69 10.90 -5.56
CA ALA A 330 27.02 12.19 -5.47
C ALA A 330 25.57 12.06 -4.97
N TYR A 331 24.83 11.07 -5.47
CA TYR A 331 23.44 10.81 -5.07
C TYR A 331 23.32 10.50 -3.57
N ARG A 332 24.21 9.66 -3.03
CA ARG A 332 24.24 9.30 -1.59
C ARG A 332 24.57 10.48 -0.68
N LYS A 333 25.28 11.50 -1.20
CA LYS A 333 25.60 12.73 -0.46
C LYS A 333 24.45 13.74 -0.45
N LEU A 334 23.38 13.52 -1.21
CA LEU A 334 22.21 14.41 -1.18
C LEU A 334 21.61 14.42 0.24
N PRO A 335 21.21 15.60 0.77
CA PRO A 335 20.72 15.71 2.14
C PRO A 335 19.59 14.72 2.48
N LYS A 336 18.64 14.53 1.57
CA LYS A 336 17.53 13.59 1.77
C LYS A 336 18.00 12.13 1.84
N GLU A 337 18.89 11.72 0.93
CA GLU A 337 19.41 10.35 0.88
C GLU A 337 20.32 10.05 2.07
N ASN A 338 21.22 10.97 2.42
CA ASN A 338 22.08 10.84 3.58
C ASN A 338 21.29 10.80 4.89
N PHE A 339 20.19 11.56 5.00
CA PHE A 339 19.30 11.47 6.17
C PHE A 339 18.73 10.05 6.32
N ALA A 340 18.18 9.49 5.24
CA ALA A 340 17.62 8.15 5.23
C ALA A 340 18.66 7.06 5.53
N ASP A 341 19.87 7.18 4.96
CA ASP A 341 20.97 6.26 5.22
C ASP A 341 21.46 6.33 6.68
N GLN A 342 21.56 7.53 7.26
CA GLN A 342 21.94 7.72 8.67
C GLN A 342 20.87 7.19 9.62
N PHE A 343 19.59 7.40 9.30
CA PHE A 343 18.48 6.82 10.05
C PHE A 343 18.62 5.29 10.09
N ALA A 344 18.83 4.65 8.94
CA ALA A 344 19.00 3.21 8.85
C ALA A 344 20.23 2.71 9.61
N ALA A 345 21.38 3.35 9.41
CA ALA A 345 22.64 2.93 10.03
C ALA A 345 22.59 3.04 11.56
N ASN A 346 22.08 4.15 12.09
CA ASN A 346 21.99 4.36 13.53
C ASN A 346 21.04 3.35 14.17
N PHE A 347 19.88 3.12 13.56
CA PHE A 347 18.92 2.13 14.06
C PHE A 347 19.51 0.71 14.10
N ILE A 348 20.22 0.30 13.04
CA ILE A 348 20.85 -1.03 13.03
C ILE A 348 21.90 -1.13 14.14
N LYS A 349 22.83 -0.17 14.24
CA LYS A 349 23.91 -0.18 15.25
C LYS A 349 23.40 -0.17 16.69
N GLU A 350 22.21 0.37 16.93
CA GLU A 350 21.61 0.43 18.27
C GLU A 350 20.92 -0.89 18.67
N HIS A 351 20.37 -1.65 17.71
CA HIS A 351 19.46 -2.78 18.00
C HIS A 351 19.90 -4.16 17.48
N TYR A 352 21.00 -4.22 16.72
CA TYR A 352 21.56 -5.42 16.09
C TYR A 352 23.08 -5.41 16.20
#